data_AF-A0A1L3SSH0-F1
#
_entry.id   AF-A0A1L3SSH0-F1
#
_cell.length_a   1.000
_cell.length_b   1.000
_cell.length_c   1.000
_cell.angle_alpha   90.00
_cell.angle_beta   90.00
_cell.angle_gamma   90.00
#
_symmetry.space_group_name_H-M   'P 1'
#
loop_
_entity.id
_entity.type
_entity.pdbx_description
1 polymer ?
#
loop_
_entity_poly.entity_id
_entity_poly.type
_entity_poly.pdbx_seq_one_letter_code
_entity_poly.pdbx_strand_id
1 'polypeptide(L)'
;METFPIAIFEDRYTGVYSGGRWLAVASATDGLDGKETRIGFCLESDDGPSGSDVEAATFWVDPPLWIAVGGTPDEALANLRNTPK
;
A
#
# COMPACT_ATOMS: atom_id res chain seq x y z
N MET A 1 -12.93 10.94 1.32
CA MET A 1 -11.64 10.81 0.63
C MET A 1 -11.85 10.47 -0.84
N GLU A 2 -11.25 11.23 -1.75
CA GLU A 2 -11.13 10.87 -3.16
C GLU A 2 -10.12 9.73 -3.28
N THR A 3 -10.34 8.79 -4.21
CA THR A 3 -9.40 7.67 -4.41
C THR A 3 -8.41 7.95 -5.53
N PHE A 4 -8.67 8.93 -6.39
CA PHE A 4 -7.86 9.22 -7.56
C PHE A 4 -6.68 10.16 -7.23
N PRO A 5 -5.49 9.97 -7.86
CA PRO A 5 -5.12 8.84 -8.70
C PRO A 5 -4.90 7.56 -7.87
N ILE A 6 -5.20 6.40 -8.47
CA ILE A 6 -4.95 5.09 -7.84
C ILE A 6 -3.68 4.49 -8.46
N ALA A 7 -2.76 4.03 -7.62
CA ALA A 7 -1.66 3.17 -8.04
C ALA A 7 -1.97 1.72 -7.66
N ILE A 8 -1.69 0.77 -8.57
CA ILE A 8 -1.86 -0.66 -8.34
C ILE A 8 -0.58 -1.36 -8.77
N PHE A 9 0.03 -2.13 -7.88
CA PHE A 9 1.25 -2.86 -8.17
C PHE A 9 1.35 -4.14 -7.34
N GLU A 10 2.07 -5.11 -7.88
CA GLU A 10 2.40 -6.36 -7.20
C GLU A 10 3.65 -6.12 -6.36
N ASP A 11 3.65 -6.51 -5.09
CA ASP A 11 4.90 -6.62 -4.38
C ASP A 11 5.60 -7.94 -4.74
N ARG A 12 6.65 -7.83 -5.56
CA ARG A 12 7.50 -8.94 -5.97
C ARG A 12 8.77 -9.09 -5.14
N TYR A 13 9.15 -8.07 -4.37
CA TYR A 13 10.53 -7.93 -3.91
C TYR A 13 10.68 -7.57 -2.43
N THR A 14 9.64 -7.10 -1.73
CA THR A 14 9.76 -6.68 -0.31
C THR A 14 9.61 -7.80 0.72
N GLY A 15 9.75 -9.06 0.29
CA GLY A 15 10.07 -10.16 1.19
C GLY A 15 8.91 -11.04 1.62
N VAL A 16 9.16 -11.90 2.61
CA VAL A 16 8.28 -13.01 3.02
C VAL A 16 6.88 -12.57 3.48
N TYR A 17 6.72 -11.31 3.86
CA TYR A 17 5.51 -10.77 4.46
C TYR A 17 4.42 -10.46 3.43
N SER A 18 4.78 -10.11 2.20
CA SER A 18 3.80 -9.81 1.16
C SER A 18 3.12 -11.03 0.61
N GLY A 19 3.83 -12.16 0.55
CA GLY A 19 3.32 -13.41 -0.03
C GLY A 19 2.89 -13.26 -1.49
N GLY A 20 3.46 -12.31 -2.25
CA GLY A 20 3.10 -12.05 -3.65
C GLY A 20 1.75 -11.34 -3.82
N ARG A 21 1.28 -10.61 -2.80
CA ARG A 21 0.04 -9.85 -2.86
C ARG A 21 0.19 -8.54 -3.62
N TRP A 22 -0.95 -8.02 -4.03
CA TRP A 22 -1.12 -6.74 -4.73
C TRP A 22 -1.52 -5.65 -3.76
N LEU A 23 -1.02 -4.44 -4.00
CA LEU A 23 -1.35 -3.22 -3.30
C LEU A 23 -2.14 -2.29 -4.22
N ALA A 24 -3.21 -1.69 -3.68
CA ALA A 24 -3.93 -0.59 -4.30
C ALA A 24 -3.86 0.64 -3.38
N VAL A 25 -3.33 1.75 -3.89
CA VAL A 25 -3.03 2.97 -3.13
C VAL A 25 -3.91 4.13 -3.60
N ALA A 26 -4.74 4.68 -2.72
CA ALA A 26 -5.61 5.83 -2.98
C ALA A 26 -4.88 7.17 -2.87
N SER A 27 -5.22 8.08 -3.78
CA SER A 27 -4.56 9.38 -3.96
C SER A 27 -3.04 9.23 -3.93
N ALA A 28 -2.53 8.33 -4.77
CA ALA A 28 -1.16 7.86 -4.77
C ALA A 28 -0.12 9.00 -4.81
N THR A 29 -0.46 10.14 -5.42
CA THR A 29 0.39 11.32 -5.56
C THR A 29 0.22 12.35 -4.45
N ASP A 30 -0.72 12.16 -3.51
CA ASP A 30 -0.89 13.06 -2.38
C ASP A 30 0.34 12.99 -1.47
N GLY A 31 0.72 14.15 -0.94
CA GLY A 31 1.83 14.26 0.00
C GLY A 31 1.52 13.53 1.32
N LEU A 32 2.49 12.75 1.78
CA LEU A 32 2.53 12.14 3.10
C LEU A 32 3.56 12.91 3.94
N ASP A 33 3.09 13.55 5.01
CA ASP A 33 3.88 14.32 5.98
C ASP A 33 4.87 15.35 5.39
N GLY A 34 4.56 15.84 4.17
CA GLY A 34 5.37 16.85 3.47
C GLY A 34 6.74 16.36 2.98
N LYS A 35 7.03 15.05 3.06
CA LYS A 35 8.33 14.48 2.69
C LYS A 35 8.28 13.63 1.42
N GLU A 36 7.22 12.85 1.26
CA GLU A 36 7.07 11.94 0.13
C GLU A 36 5.61 11.87 -0.35
N THR A 37 5.36 11.10 -1.40
CA THR A 37 3.99 10.78 -1.84
C THR A 37 3.55 9.47 -1.22
N ARG A 38 2.24 9.21 -1.17
CA ARG A 38 1.72 7.90 -0.70
C ARG A 38 2.28 6.70 -1.47
N ILE A 39 2.49 6.83 -2.78
CA ILE A 39 3.16 5.78 -3.55
C ILE A 39 4.66 5.72 -3.23
N GLY A 40 5.31 6.85 -2.99
CA GLY A 40 6.69 6.90 -2.49
C GLY A 40 6.86 6.10 -1.21
N PHE A 41 5.93 6.26 -0.26
CA PHE A 41 5.93 5.50 1.00
C PHE A 41 5.97 3.99 0.77
N CYS A 42 5.23 3.52 -0.23
CA CYS A 42 5.16 2.09 -0.51
C CYS A 42 6.36 1.54 -1.29
N LEU A 43 7.12 2.41 -1.97
CA LEU A 43 8.21 2.00 -2.86
C LEU A 43 9.60 2.24 -2.27
N GLU A 44 9.72 3.25 -1.39
CA GLU A 44 11.01 3.81 -1.00
C GLU A 44 11.16 4.00 0.53
N SER A 45 10.08 3.92 1.31
CA SER A 45 10.14 4.23 2.75
C SER A 45 10.61 3.05 3.61
N ASP A 46 11.39 3.38 4.64
CA ASP A 46 11.88 2.46 5.67
C ASP A 46 10.79 2.07 6.69
N ASP A 47 9.67 2.80 6.71
CA ASP A 47 8.50 2.54 7.57
C ASP A 47 7.34 1.89 6.79
N GLY A 48 7.59 1.51 5.53
CA GLY A 48 6.61 0.96 4.60
C GLY A 48 6.68 -0.57 4.42
N PRO A 49 6.10 -1.12 3.35
CA PRO A 49 6.18 -2.55 3.04
C PRO A 49 7.62 -3.05 2.83
N SER A 50 8.54 -2.15 2.46
CA SER A 50 9.99 -2.35 2.31
C SER A 50 10.80 -2.13 3.59
N GLY A 51 10.14 -1.80 4.71
CA GLY A 51 10.79 -1.44 5.95
C GLY A 51 11.48 -2.59 6.68
N SER A 52 11.86 -2.37 7.94
CA SER A 52 12.37 -3.44 8.81
C SER A 52 11.33 -4.57 8.98
N ASP A 53 11.76 -5.77 9.40
CA ASP A 53 10.85 -6.91 9.63
C ASP A 53 9.62 -6.54 10.48
N VAL A 54 9.77 -5.65 11.46
CA VAL A 54 8.68 -5.18 12.34
C VAL A 54 7.72 -4.26 11.58
N GLU A 55 8.25 -3.31 10.82
CA GLU A 55 7.44 -2.35 10.05
C GLU A 55 6.70 -3.04 8.91
N ALA A 56 7.40 -3.89 8.15
CA ALA A 56 6.81 -4.67 7.07
C ALA A 56 5.72 -5.62 7.61
N ALA A 57 5.98 -6.35 8.71
CA ALA A 57 4.97 -7.21 9.31
C ALA A 57 3.74 -6.43 9.78
N THR A 58 3.94 -5.24 10.35
CA THR A 58 2.85 -4.37 10.80
C THR A 58 2.03 -3.86 9.62
N PHE A 59 2.69 -3.35 8.58
CA PHE A 59 2.05 -2.87 7.37
C PHE A 59 1.18 -3.93 6.70
N TRP A 60 1.68 -5.16 6.57
CA TRP A 60 0.95 -6.25 5.89
C TRP A 60 -0.21 -6.81 6.71
N VAL A 61 -0.29 -6.49 8.01
CA VAL A 61 -1.40 -6.86 8.91
C VAL A 61 -2.44 -5.74 8.99
N ASP A 62 -2.00 -4.49 9.14
CA ASP A 62 -2.85 -3.31 9.33
C ASP A 62 -2.31 -2.14 8.48
N PRO A 63 -2.51 -2.17 7.16
CA PRO A 63 -2.03 -1.10 6.29
C PRO A 63 -2.83 0.18 6.54
N PRO A 64 -2.25 1.37 6.26
CA PRO A 64 -2.98 2.63 6.30
C PRO A 64 -4.29 2.58 5.51
N LEU A 65 -5.35 3.27 5.99
CA LEU A 65 -6.71 3.27 5.39
C LEU A 65 -6.76 3.68 3.90
N TRP A 66 -5.70 4.31 3.40
CA TRP A 66 -5.55 4.72 2.01
C TRP A 66 -4.86 3.67 1.14
N ILE A 67 -4.65 2.46 1.67
CA ILE A 67 -4.10 1.30 0.99
C ILE A 67 -5.03 0.10 1.21
N ALA A 68 -5.17 -0.75 0.20
CA ALA A 68 -5.74 -2.08 0.37
C ALA A 68 -4.87 -3.15 -0.30
N VAL A 69 -5.00 -4.36 0.21
CA VAL A 69 -4.24 -5.54 -0.23
C VAL A 69 -5.19 -6.55 -0.90
N GLY A 70 -4.73 -7.28 -1.92
CA GLY A 70 -5.46 -8.38 -2.55
C GLY A 70 -4.54 -9.45 -3.14
N GLY A 71 -5.07 -10.62 -3.46
CA GLY A 71 -4.32 -11.67 -4.18
C GLY A 71 -4.19 -11.38 -5.69
N THR A 72 -4.95 -10.43 -6.20
CA THR A 72 -4.92 -9.97 -7.60
C THR A 72 -5.04 -8.44 -7.65
N PRO A 73 -4.69 -7.79 -8.79
CA PRO A 73 -4.86 -6.34 -8.94
C PRO A 73 -6.32 -5.91 -8.76
N ASP A 74 -7.25 -6.69 -9.33
CA ASP A 74 -8.68 -6.41 -9.27
C ASP A 74 -9.23 -6.55 -7.85
N GLU A 75 -8.77 -7.57 -7.11
CA GLU A 75 -9.15 -7.76 -5.71
C GLU A 75 -8.62 -6.62 -4.83
N ALA A 76 -7.36 -6.21 -4.99
CA ALA A 76 -6.80 -5.09 -4.24
C ALA A 76 -7.60 -3.80 -4.50
N LEU A 77 -7.96 -3.54 -5.77
CA LEU A 77 -8.79 -2.41 -6.15
C LEU A 77 -10.22 -2.49 -5.59
N ALA A 78 -10.83 -3.67 -5.60
CA ALA A 78 -12.16 -3.89 -5.03
C ALA A 78 -12.15 -3.66 -3.51
N ASN A 79 -11.13 -4.18 -2.82
CA ASN A 79 -10.94 -3.97 -1.39
C ASN A 79 -10.79 -2.48 -1.07
N LEU A 80 -9.95 -1.74 -1.82
CA LEU A 80 -9.79 -0.30 -1.65
C LEU A 80 -11.10 0.49 -1.79
N ARG A 81 -11.98 0.07 -2.72
CA ARG A 81 -13.28 0.71 -2.94
C ARG A 81 -14.30 0.41 -1.84
N ASN A 82 -14.12 -0.72 -1.15
CA ASN A 82 -15.00 -1.19 -0.09
C ASN A 82 -14.49 -0.87 1.32
N THR A 83 -13.25 -0.37 1.47
CA THR A 83 -12.70 0.09 2.74
C THR A 83 -13.62 1.17 3.34
N PRO A 84 -14.10 1.00 4.58
CA PRO A 84 -14.90 2.01 5.27
C PRO A 84 -14.13 3.33 5.32
N LYS A 85 -14.79 4.43 4.95
CA LYS A 85 -14.20 5.77 4.94
C LYS A 85 -14.21 6.43 6.31
#